data_AF-A0A8T4KXR0-F1
#
_entry.id   AF-A0A8T4KXR0-F1
#
_cell.length_a   1.000
_cell.length_b   1.000
_cell.length_c   1.000
_cell.angle_alpha   90.00
_cell.angle_beta   90.00
_cell.angle_gamma   90.00
#
_symmetry.space_group_name_H-M   'P 1'
#
loop_
_entity.id
_entity.type
_entity.pdbx_description
1 polymer ?
#
loop_
_entity_poly.entity_id
_entity_poly.type
_entity_poly.pdbx_seq_one_letter_code
_entity_poly.pdbx_strand_id
1 'polypeptide(L)'
;MKRIGKGPFRGPTAGNLHQTLDIGAGELANYARQQAIRFPNRKYAAVDPLARVAEFGNLRVFRKPALEAMDDALKEGLKFRHINLFMPEMKLKKPKYFREILKRAKKVMLPNGKIFIGSDILPHLKVWASLIELQ
;
A
#
# COMPACT_ATOMS: atom_id res chain seq x y z
N MET A 1 -27.84 -16.73 16.22
CA MET A 1 -26.56 -16.95 15.48
C MET A 1 -25.56 -15.85 15.88
N LYS A 2 -24.60 -16.16 16.75
CA LYS A 2 -23.64 -15.19 17.29
C LYS A 2 -22.60 -14.90 16.20
N ARG A 3 -22.39 -13.64 15.82
CA ARG A 3 -21.40 -13.25 14.78
C ARG A 3 -19.99 -13.53 15.32
N ILE A 4 -19.46 -14.72 15.06
CA ILE A 4 -18.06 -15.07 15.36
C ILE A 4 -17.17 -14.39 14.31
N GLY A 5 -16.16 -13.67 14.77
CA GLY A 5 -15.13 -13.07 13.92
C GLY A 5 -15.33 -11.58 13.62
N LYS A 6 -15.08 -10.71 14.61
CA LYS A 6 -14.60 -9.35 14.27
C LYS A 6 -13.23 -9.56 13.61
N GLY A 7 -13.15 -9.47 12.28
CA GLY A 7 -11.93 -9.81 11.52
C GLY A 7 -10.67 -9.13 12.09
N PRO A 8 -9.46 -9.67 11.83
CA PRO A 8 -8.20 -9.39 12.56
C PRO A 8 -7.69 -7.94 12.54
N PHE A 9 -8.43 -7.03 11.91
CA PHE A 9 -8.13 -5.61 11.74
C PHE A 9 -9.16 -4.69 12.41
N ARG A 10 -10.11 -5.26 13.16
CA ARG A 10 -11.04 -4.49 14.01
C ARG A 10 -10.47 -4.22 15.40
N GLY A 11 -9.33 -4.82 15.75
CA GLY A 11 -8.58 -4.63 17.00
C GLY A 11 -7.09 -4.37 16.74
N PRO A 12 -6.23 -4.45 17.77
CA PRO A 12 -4.79 -4.24 17.65
C PRO A 12 -4.18 -5.13 16.57
N THR A 13 -3.38 -4.55 15.68
CA THR A 13 -2.69 -5.32 14.63
C THR A 13 -1.38 -5.89 15.17
N ALA A 14 -1.14 -7.19 14.96
CA ALA A 14 0.11 -7.83 15.35
C ALA A 14 1.34 -7.10 14.76
N GLY A 15 2.51 -7.29 15.38
CA GLY A 15 3.76 -6.52 15.16
C GLY A 15 3.99 -6.06 13.71
N ASN A 16 4.05 -7.00 12.79
CA ASN A 16 4.39 -6.81 11.38
C ASN A 16 3.17 -6.61 10.45
N LEU A 17 1.94 -6.68 10.97
CA LEU A 17 0.72 -6.58 10.18
C LEU A 17 0.26 -5.12 10.03
N HIS A 18 0.05 -4.71 8.79
CA HIS A 18 -0.39 -3.37 8.42
C HIS A 18 -1.71 -3.43 7.65
N GLN A 19 -2.58 -2.48 7.93
CA GLN A 19 -3.87 -2.33 7.25
C GLN A 19 -3.67 -1.89 5.79
N THR A 20 -2.77 -0.94 5.55
CA THR A 20 -2.57 -0.38 4.20
C THR A 20 -1.13 0.08 4.00
N LEU A 21 -0.59 -0.22 2.81
CA LEU A 21 0.58 0.43 2.23
C LEU A 21 0.09 1.44 1.18
N ASP A 22 0.41 2.71 1.36
CA ASP A 22 0.02 3.80 0.47
C ASP A 22 1.23 4.24 -0.38
N ILE A 23 1.27 3.84 -1.64
CA ILE A 23 2.41 4.09 -2.54
C ILE A 23 2.12 5.31 -3.43
N GLY A 24 3.06 6.25 -3.43
CA GLY A 24 2.86 7.57 -4.03
C GLY A 24 2.01 8.47 -3.12
N ALA A 25 2.24 8.37 -1.81
CA ALA A 25 1.43 9.06 -0.81
C ALA A 25 1.59 10.61 -0.84
N GLY A 26 2.57 11.11 -1.60
CA GLY A 26 2.93 12.52 -1.64
C GLY A 26 3.64 12.99 -0.38
N GLU A 27 3.98 14.29 -0.32
CA GLU A 27 4.84 14.85 0.74
C GLU A 27 4.26 14.68 2.15
N LEU A 28 2.94 14.76 2.27
CA LEU A 28 2.25 14.76 3.57
C LEU A 28 1.64 13.41 3.93
N ALA A 29 1.63 12.44 3.01
CA ALA A 29 0.91 11.18 3.15
C ALA A 29 -0.50 11.35 3.72
N ASN A 30 -1.24 12.35 3.24
CA ASN A 30 -2.48 12.83 3.87
C ASN A 30 -3.49 11.70 4.12
N TYR A 31 -3.66 10.79 3.14
CA TYR A 31 -4.53 9.64 3.29
C TYR A 31 -4.08 8.73 4.44
N ALA A 32 -2.85 8.21 4.37
CA ALA A 32 -2.32 7.31 5.39
C ALA A 32 -2.33 7.95 6.79
N ARG A 33 -1.98 9.24 6.89
CA ARG A 33 -2.01 10.04 8.12
C ARG A 33 -3.41 10.14 8.71
N GLN A 34 -4.41 10.50 7.90
CA GLN A 34 -5.80 10.60 8.37
C GLN A 34 -6.35 9.23 8.81
N GLN A 35 -6.00 8.16 8.10
CA GLN A 35 -6.41 6.80 8.47
C GLN A 35 -5.77 6.36 9.79
N ALA A 36 -4.48 6.66 9.98
CA ALA A 36 -3.74 6.37 11.21
C ALA A 36 -4.37 7.07 12.42
N ILE A 37 -4.72 8.36 12.30
CA ILE A 37 -5.40 9.14 13.33
C ILE A 37 -6.79 8.58 13.63
N ARG A 38 -7.58 8.29 12.58
CA ARG A 38 -8.96 7.80 12.74
C ARG A 38 -9.04 6.41 13.36
N PHE A 39 -8.02 5.57 13.13
CA PHE A 39 -8.00 4.18 13.57
C PHE A 39 -6.67 3.85 14.29
N PRO A 40 -6.47 4.34 15.52
CA PRO A 40 -5.18 4.25 16.24
C PRO A 40 -4.72 2.81 16.52
N ASN A 41 -5.66 1.85 16.54
CA ASN A 41 -5.36 0.43 16.76
C ASN A 41 -4.89 -0.32 15.50
N ARG A 42 -4.78 0.37 14.35
CA ARG A 42 -4.38 -0.20 13.05
C ARG A 42 -3.06 0.38 12.60
N LYS A 43 -2.18 -0.42 12.01
CA LYS A 43 -0.92 0.09 11.46
C LYS A 43 -1.02 0.47 9.99
N TYR A 44 -0.33 1.52 9.59
CA TYR A 44 -0.31 2.05 8.23
C TYR A 44 1.12 2.30 7.79
N ALA A 45 1.36 2.20 6.49
CA ALA A 45 2.63 2.57 5.89
C ALA A 45 2.39 3.49 4.70
N ALA A 46 3.23 4.49 4.55
CA ALA A 46 3.25 5.39 3.40
C ALA A 46 4.60 5.31 2.70
N VAL A 47 4.61 5.42 1.37
CA VAL A 47 5.80 5.40 0.54
C VAL A 47 5.79 6.59 -0.39
N ASP A 48 6.77 7.47 -0.23
CA ASP A 48 7.04 8.53 -1.18
C ASP A 48 8.48 9.05 -0.98
N PRO A 49 9.30 9.20 -2.03
CA PRO A 49 10.63 9.79 -1.89
C PRO A 49 10.61 11.24 -1.40
N LEU A 50 9.49 11.95 -1.57
CA LEU A 50 9.31 13.33 -1.14
C LEU A 50 8.58 13.44 0.21
N ALA A 51 8.25 12.32 0.87
CA ALA A 51 7.52 12.34 2.14
C ALA A 51 8.28 13.10 3.24
N ARG A 52 7.69 14.20 3.74
CA ARG A 52 8.17 15.04 4.85
C ARG A 52 7.43 14.79 6.15
N VAL A 53 6.33 14.06 6.11
CA VAL A 53 5.57 13.71 7.31
C VAL A 53 6.43 12.86 8.26
N ALA A 54 6.40 13.20 9.53
CA ALA A 54 7.04 12.41 10.58
C ALA A 54 6.31 11.09 10.77
N GLU A 55 7.05 10.05 11.18
CA GLU A 55 6.40 8.84 11.69
C GLU A 55 5.74 9.19 13.02
N PHE A 56 4.54 8.68 13.27
CA PHE A 56 3.87 8.88 14.55
C PHE A 56 2.91 7.73 14.85
N GLY A 57 2.96 7.26 16.10
CA GLY A 57 2.08 6.21 16.62
C GLY A 57 2.07 4.94 15.75
N ASN A 58 1.06 4.84 14.90
CA ASN A 58 0.73 3.70 14.06
C ASN A 58 0.97 3.94 12.55
N LEU A 59 1.66 5.02 12.18
CA LEU A 59 2.08 5.32 10.80
C LEU A 59 3.59 5.21 10.63
N ARG A 60 4.00 4.36 9.68
CA ARG A 60 5.38 4.25 9.19
C ARG A 60 5.56 4.94 7.85
N VAL A 61 6.74 5.51 7.59
CA VAL A 61 7.00 6.30 6.37
C VAL A 61 8.30 5.87 5.70
N PHE A 62 8.19 5.34 4.48
CA PHE A 62 9.33 4.99 3.63
C PHE A 62 9.65 6.15 2.69
N ARG A 63 10.73 6.88 2.98
CA ARG A 63 11.22 8.02 2.20
C ARG A 63 12.14 7.59 1.06
N LYS A 64 11.63 6.78 0.14
CA LYS A 64 12.42 6.19 -0.95
C LYS A 64 11.55 5.75 -2.14
N PRO A 65 12.15 5.37 -3.28
CA PRO A 65 11.42 4.82 -4.41
C PRO A 65 10.59 3.57 -4.05
N ALA A 66 9.47 3.37 -4.74
CA ALA A 66 8.48 2.35 -4.36
C ALA A 66 9.05 0.93 -4.34
N LEU A 67 9.85 0.54 -5.34
CA LEU A 67 10.42 -0.81 -5.39
C LEU A 67 11.36 -1.07 -4.20
N GLU A 68 12.19 -0.09 -3.85
CA GLU A 68 13.10 -0.18 -2.70
C GLU A 68 12.33 -0.28 -1.38
N ALA A 69 11.29 0.54 -1.20
CA ALA A 69 10.42 0.45 -0.01
C ALA A 69 9.73 -0.91 0.13
N MET A 70 9.34 -1.52 -1.00
CA MET A 70 8.74 -2.85 -0.99
C MET A 70 9.78 -3.95 -0.70
N ASP A 71 11.02 -3.79 -1.16
CA ASP A 71 12.11 -4.72 -0.84
C ASP A 71 12.48 -4.65 0.65
N ASP A 72 12.48 -3.46 1.26
CA ASP A 72 12.60 -3.31 2.72
C ASP A 72 11.44 -3.97 3.47
N ALA A 73 10.20 -3.73 3.01
CA ALA A 73 9.02 -4.33 3.61
C ALA A 73 9.07 -5.87 3.56
N LEU A 74 9.61 -6.45 2.49
CA LEU A 74 9.85 -7.88 2.38
C LEU A 74 10.90 -8.36 3.37
N LYS A 75 12.05 -7.68 3.43
CA LYS A 75 13.17 -8.01 4.32
C LYS A 75 12.73 -7.98 5.80
N GLU A 76 11.88 -7.03 6.15
CA GLU A 76 11.36 -6.87 7.50
C GLU A 76 10.12 -7.74 7.81
N GLY A 77 9.67 -8.55 6.85
CA GLY A 77 8.54 -9.45 7.04
C GLY A 77 7.20 -8.73 7.25
N LEU A 78 7.07 -7.50 6.75
CA LEU A 78 5.83 -6.73 6.84
C LEU A 78 4.76 -7.35 5.94
N LYS A 79 3.52 -7.33 6.44
CA LYS A 79 2.37 -7.83 5.68
C LYS A 79 1.24 -6.82 5.62
N PHE A 80 0.62 -6.69 4.45
CA PHE A 80 -0.40 -5.67 4.18
C PHE A 80 -1.72 -6.30 3.76
N ARG A 81 -2.82 -5.78 4.30
CA ARG A 81 -4.16 -6.14 3.83
C ARG A 81 -4.50 -5.43 2.52
N HIS A 82 -4.19 -4.15 2.43
CA HIS A 82 -4.44 -3.34 1.24
C HIS A 82 -3.16 -2.68 0.75
N ILE A 83 -3.06 -2.48 -0.55
CA ILE A 83 -2.05 -1.62 -1.16
C ILE A 83 -2.78 -0.61 -2.03
N ASN A 84 -2.54 0.67 -1.78
CA ASN A 84 -2.99 1.75 -2.65
C ASN A 84 -1.83 2.16 -3.53
N LEU A 85 -2.07 2.25 -4.83
CA LEU A 85 -1.12 2.73 -5.83
C LEU A 85 -1.68 4.03 -6.41
N PHE A 86 -1.11 5.16 -5.99
CA PHE A 86 -1.46 6.48 -6.48
C PHE A 86 -0.19 7.21 -6.93
N MET A 87 0.31 6.87 -8.11
CA MET A 87 1.59 7.39 -8.59
C MET A 87 1.42 8.31 -9.80
N PRO A 88 2.30 9.32 -9.97
CA PRO A 88 2.31 10.15 -11.17
C PRO A 88 2.42 9.32 -12.44
N GLU A 89 1.65 9.72 -13.45
CA GLU A 89 1.43 9.04 -14.72
C GLU A 89 2.72 8.50 -15.38
N MET A 90 3.84 9.23 -15.29
CA MET A 90 5.12 8.86 -15.91
C MET A 90 5.74 7.56 -15.36
N LYS A 91 5.46 7.18 -14.10
CA LYS A 91 6.02 5.96 -13.50
C LYS A 91 5.14 4.74 -13.77
N LEU A 92 3.83 4.92 -13.93
CA LEU A 92 2.88 3.85 -14.27
C LEU A 92 2.81 3.58 -15.77
N LYS A 93 3.19 4.54 -16.62
CA LYS A 93 3.37 4.38 -18.08
C LYS A 93 4.50 3.42 -18.47
N LYS A 94 5.29 2.91 -17.52
CA LYS A 94 6.34 1.89 -17.76
C LYS A 94 5.82 0.51 -17.33
N PRO A 95 5.33 -0.34 -18.26
CA PRO A 95 4.69 -1.62 -17.91
C PRO A 95 5.60 -2.54 -17.09
N LYS A 96 6.92 -2.53 -17.37
CA LYS A 96 7.91 -3.30 -16.62
C LYS A 96 7.98 -2.87 -15.14
N TYR A 97 7.96 -1.57 -14.87
CA TYR A 97 7.99 -1.05 -13.51
C TYR A 97 6.73 -1.42 -12.73
N PHE A 98 5.56 -1.26 -13.37
CA PHE A 98 4.29 -1.64 -12.78
C PHE A 98 4.19 -3.15 -12.48
N ARG A 99 4.65 -4.01 -13.41
CA ARG A 99 4.75 -5.46 -13.17
C ARG A 99 5.62 -5.80 -11.97
N GLU A 100 6.75 -5.11 -11.81
CA GLU A 100 7.65 -5.32 -10.67
C GLU A 100 7.03 -4.89 -9.33
N ILE A 101 6.21 -3.83 -9.33
CA ILE A 101 5.38 -3.46 -8.16
C ILE A 101 4.39 -4.57 -7.85
N LEU A 102 3.60 -5.03 -8.82
CA LEU A 102 2.59 -6.08 -8.61
C LEU A 102 3.23 -7.39 -8.11
N LYS A 103 4.39 -7.77 -8.64
CA LYS A 103 5.14 -8.95 -8.21
C LYS A 103 5.54 -8.86 -6.74
N ARG A 104 6.02 -7.71 -6.28
CA ARG A 104 6.35 -7.47 -4.86
C ARG A 104 5.11 -7.36 -3.98
N ALA A 105 4.05 -6.74 -4.50
CA ALA A 105 2.76 -6.60 -3.82
C ALA A 105 2.24 -7.98 -3.40
N LYS A 106 2.21 -8.95 -4.32
CA LYS A 106 1.80 -10.34 -4.02
C LYS A 106 2.58 -10.97 -2.87
N LYS A 107 3.87 -10.63 -2.69
CA LYS A 107 4.73 -11.19 -1.64
C LYS A 107 4.52 -10.54 -0.27
N VAL A 108 4.19 -9.24 -0.23
CA VAL A 108 3.92 -8.52 1.03
C VAL A 108 2.43 -8.53 1.41
N MET A 109 1.53 -8.93 0.52
CA MET A 109 0.11 -8.96 0.82
C MET A 109 -0.29 -10.18 1.65
N LEU A 110 -1.32 -10.01 2.46
CA LEU A 110 -2.03 -11.10 3.11
C LEU A 110 -2.94 -11.83 2.12
N PRO A 111 -3.32 -13.09 2.40
CA PRO A 111 -4.36 -13.78 1.66
C PRO A 111 -5.63 -12.91 1.58
N ASN A 112 -6.25 -12.83 0.40
CA ASN A 112 -7.42 -12.00 0.10
C ASN A 112 -7.22 -10.47 0.27
N GLY A 113 -5.96 -10.01 0.31
CA GLY A 113 -5.66 -8.60 0.26
C GLY A 113 -6.11 -7.97 -1.06
N LYS A 114 -6.28 -6.64 -1.07
CA LYS A 114 -6.73 -5.89 -2.25
C LYS A 114 -5.71 -4.85 -2.68
N ILE A 115 -5.50 -4.72 -3.98
CA ILE A 115 -4.75 -3.61 -4.58
C ILE A 115 -5.76 -2.63 -5.15
N PHE A 116 -5.65 -1.38 -4.73
CA PHE A 116 -6.42 -0.26 -5.28
C PHE A 116 -5.47 0.58 -6.10
N ILE A 117 -5.89 0.92 -7.32
CA ILE A 117 -5.07 1.71 -8.23
C ILE A 117 -5.87 2.95 -8.61
N GLY A 118 -5.36 4.11 -8.24
CA GLY A 118 -5.92 5.39 -8.69
C GLY A 118 -5.23 5.86 -9.96
N SER A 119 -6.01 6.38 -10.89
CA SER A 119 -5.54 7.02 -12.11
C SER A 119 -6.49 8.16 -12.44
N ASP A 120 -5.92 9.31 -12.79
CA ASP A 120 -6.71 10.46 -13.25
C ASP A 120 -7.14 10.33 -14.72
N ILE A 121 -6.69 9.28 -15.43
CA ILE A 121 -6.89 9.10 -16.87
C ILE A 121 -7.47 7.70 -17.17
N LEU A 122 -8.73 7.68 -17.61
CA LEU A 122 -9.55 6.52 -17.96
C LEU A 122 -8.92 5.55 -18.99
N PRO A 123 -8.27 6.00 -20.08
CA PRO A 123 -7.60 5.11 -21.06
C PRO A 123 -6.60 4.11 -20.47
N HIS A 124 -5.96 4.42 -19.34
CA HIS A 124 -4.95 3.55 -18.73
C HIS A 124 -5.53 2.37 -17.95
N LEU A 125 -6.81 2.45 -17.55
CA LEU A 125 -7.48 1.33 -16.88
C LEU A 125 -7.54 0.09 -17.78
N LYS A 126 -7.71 0.26 -19.10
CA LYS A 126 -7.73 -0.85 -20.07
C LYS A 126 -6.36 -1.53 -20.20
N VAL A 127 -5.29 -0.74 -20.23
CA VAL A 127 -3.90 -1.26 -20.29
C VAL A 127 -3.53 -1.97 -18.98
N TRP A 128 -4.02 -1.48 -17.84
CA TRP A 128 -3.73 -2.12 -16.56
C TRP A 128 -4.55 -3.37 -16.33
N ALA A 129 -5.81 -3.39 -16.76
CA ALA A 129 -6.65 -4.59 -16.73
C ALA A 129 -6.00 -5.74 -17.51
N SER A 130 -5.49 -5.48 -18.72
CA SER A 130 -4.81 -6.52 -19.52
C SER A 130 -3.49 -6.99 -18.88
N LEU A 131 -2.79 -6.15 -18.12
CA LEU A 131 -1.59 -6.56 -17.37
C LEU A 131 -1.91 -7.39 -16.13
N ILE A 132 -3.11 -7.25 -15.55
CA ILE A 132 -3.59 -8.04 -14.41
C ILE A 132 -4.10 -9.40 -14.89
N GLU A 133 -4.76 -9.48 -16.04
CA GLU A 133 -5.29 -10.72 -16.63
C GLU A 133 -4.19 -11.66 -17.17
N LEU A 134 -2.97 -11.16 -17.39
CA LEU A 134 -1.81 -11.95 -17.83
C LEU A 134 -1.06 -12.67 -16.67
N GLN A 135 -1.63 -12.71 -15.47
CA GLN A 135 -1.04 -13.35 -14.28
C GLN A 135 -1.91 -14.44 -13.70
#